data_AF-A0A2V6EY16-F1
#
_entry.id   AF-A0A2V6EY16-F1
#
_cell.length_a   1.000
_cell.length_b   1.000
_cell.length_c   1.000
_cell.angle_alpha   90.00
_cell.angle_beta   90.00
_cell.angle_gamma   90.00
#
_symmetry.space_group_name_H-M   'P 1'
#
loop_
_entity.id
_entity.type
_entity.pdbx_description
1 polymer ?
#
loop_
_entity_poly.entity_id
_entity_poly.type
_entity_poly.pdbx_seq_one_letter_code
_entity_poly.pdbx_strand_id
1 'polypeptide(L)'
;FLWPLYKYNRAHAPPLDRERTRVLFFLYSDLIEKNEATGTAFQRTDLWPLFTARRDHDGRERLQLIAPLEPLLPNNKSVERNYSPLWSLWRSEKNAKTGASSQSFLWNLYRREVTSQTRKCSLLFGLFQYQSGPEGQRLRMLSIPVVRTRKPPAARPES
;
A
#
# COMPACT_ATOMS: atom_id res chain seq x y z
N PHE A 1 20.54 2.70 -31.33
CA PHE A 1 21.11 2.61 -29.98
C PHE A 1 20.73 3.85 -29.17
N LEU A 2 19.64 3.82 -28.41
CA LEU A 2 19.17 4.92 -27.53
C LEU A 2 19.52 4.66 -26.05
N TRP A 3 20.65 3.99 -25.85
CA TRP A 3 21.24 3.85 -24.53
C TRP A 3 21.86 5.21 -24.16
N PRO A 4 21.51 5.85 -23.03
CA PRO A 4 20.94 5.27 -21.80
C PRO A 4 19.45 5.62 -21.53
N LEU A 5 18.73 6.14 -22.54
CA LEU A 5 17.35 6.63 -22.40
C LEU A 5 16.29 5.52 -22.35
N TYR A 6 16.52 4.37 -23.00
CA TYR A 6 15.54 3.28 -23.06
C TYR A 6 16.22 1.91 -22.95
N LYS A 7 15.73 1.08 -22.03
CA LYS A 7 16.17 -0.32 -21.87
C LYS A 7 14.94 -1.21 -21.69
N TYR A 8 14.76 -2.13 -22.61
CA TYR A 8 13.74 -3.17 -22.55
C TYR A 8 14.41 -4.52 -22.33
N ASN A 9 14.03 -5.22 -21.27
CA ASN A 9 14.48 -6.58 -20.96
C ASN A 9 13.24 -7.47 -20.84
N ARG A 10 13.15 -8.51 -21.67
CA ARG A 10 12.16 -9.58 -21.54
C ARG A 10 12.88 -10.88 -21.21
N ALA A 11 12.45 -11.53 -20.14
CA ALA A 11 12.91 -12.85 -19.75
C ALA A 11 11.73 -13.81 -19.85
N HIS A 12 11.76 -14.64 -20.89
CA HIS A 12 10.82 -15.74 -21.07
C HIS A 12 11.41 -17.00 -20.44
N ALA A 13 10.84 -17.45 -19.32
CA ALA A 13 11.24 -18.67 -18.65
C ALA A 13 9.99 -19.44 -18.21
N PRO A 14 9.40 -20.29 -19.07
CA PRO A 14 8.17 -21.02 -18.73
C PRO A 14 8.31 -21.72 -17.37
N PRO A 15 7.37 -21.51 -16.43
CA PRO A 15 6.04 -20.92 -16.56
C PRO A 15 5.92 -19.41 -16.23
N LEU A 16 7.02 -18.65 -16.24
CA LEU A 16 7.09 -17.24 -15.84
C LEU A 16 7.55 -16.34 -17.02
N ASP A 17 6.67 -15.43 -17.47
CA ASP A 17 7.03 -14.36 -18.40
C ASP A 17 7.28 -13.07 -17.60
N ARG A 18 8.50 -12.54 -17.67
CA ARG A 18 8.91 -11.34 -16.97
C ARG A 18 9.37 -10.28 -17.96
N GLU A 19 8.61 -9.20 -18.03
CA GLU A 19 8.91 -8.02 -18.82
C GLU A 19 9.35 -6.88 -17.90
N ARG A 20 10.45 -6.21 -18.26
CA ARG A 20 10.92 -5.02 -17.56
C ARG A 20 11.32 -3.94 -18.54
N THR A 21 10.60 -2.83 -18.49
CA THR A 21 10.87 -1.62 -19.25
C THR A 21 11.46 -0.58 -18.31
N ARG A 22 12.60 0.02 -18.68
CA ARG A 22 13.23 1.12 -17.97
C ARG A 22 13.46 2.29 -18.93
N VAL A 23 13.11 3.48 -18.49
CA VAL A 23 13.21 4.71 -19.26
C VAL A 23 13.95 5.77 -18.44
N LEU A 24 14.83 6.53 -19.09
CA LEU A 24 15.70 7.55 -18.49
C LEU A 24 16.45 7.05 -17.25
N PHE A 25 17.24 5.97 -17.40
CA PHE A 25 18.07 5.34 -16.36
C PHE A 25 17.27 4.73 -15.18
N PHE A 26 16.55 5.57 -14.43
CA PHE A 26 15.73 5.25 -13.26
C PHE A 26 14.43 6.06 -13.15
N LEU A 27 14.17 7.02 -14.06
CA LEU A 27 12.99 7.89 -13.96
C LEU A 27 11.68 7.09 -14.00
N TYR A 28 11.62 6.11 -14.90
CA TYR A 28 10.46 5.24 -15.02
C TYR A 28 10.89 3.78 -15.19
N SER A 29 10.33 2.89 -14.37
CA SER A 29 10.50 1.45 -14.49
C SER A 29 9.14 0.79 -14.40
N ASP A 30 8.79 -0.01 -15.40
CA ASP A 30 7.61 -0.86 -15.38
C ASP A 30 8.05 -2.32 -15.44
N LEU A 31 7.60 -3.11 -14.48
CA LEU A 31 7.88 -4.53 -14.38
C LEU A 31 6.55 -5.27 -14.36
N ILE A 32 6.35 -6.11 -15.36
CA ILE A 32 5.17 -6.95 -15.49
C ILE A 32 5.67 -8.39 -15.43
N GLU A 33 5.17 -9.14 -14.47
CA GLU A 33 5.52 -10.53 -14.27
C GLU A 33 4.23 -11.36 -14.29
N LYS A 34 4.06 -12.13 -15.35
CA LYS A 34 2.89 -12.98 -15.58
C LYS A 34 3.30 -14.43 -15.34
N ASN A 35 2.60 -15.09 -14.43
CA ASN A 35 2.77 -16.51 -14.22
C ASN A 35 1.76 -17.26 -15.10
N GLU A 36 2.24 -17.92 -16.15
CA GLU A 36 1.41 -18.66 -17.10
C GLU A 36 0.73 -19.88 -16.45
N ALA A 37 1.34 -20.47 -15.42
CA ALA A 37 0.76 -21.62 -14.73
C ALA A 37 -0.41 -21.25 -13.79
N THR A 38 -0.43 -20.04 -13.26
CA THR A 38 -1.44 -19.60 -12.27
C THR A 38 -2.41 -18.55 -12.82
N GLY A 39 -2.11 -17.96 -13.98
CA GLY A 39 -2.87 -16.86 -14.59
C GLY A 39 -2.77 -15.53 -13.83
N THR A 40 -1.92 -15.44 -12.80
CA THR A 40 -1.80 -14.26 -11.95
C THR A 40 -0.72 -13.32 -12.48
N ALA A 41 -1.04 -12.03 -12.54
CA ALA A 41 -0.11 -10.99 -12.96
C ALA A 41 0.36 -10.15 -11.76
N PHE A 42 1.67 -9.95 -11.68
CA PHE A 42 2.32 -8.97 -10.83
C PHE A 42 2.71 -7.78 -11.68
N GLN A 43 2.41 -6.57 -11.22
CA GLN A 43 2.81 -5.34 -11.90
C GLN A 43 3.44 -4.39 -10.90
N ARG A 44 4.57 -3.81 -11.25
CA ARG A 44 5.24 -2.78 -10.47
C ARG A 44 5.67 -1.66 -11.39
N THR A 45 5.10 -0.48 -11.15
CA THR A 45 5.40 0.74 -11.88
C THR A 45 6.01 1.74 -10.90
N ASP A 46 7.30 2.03 -11.09
CA ASP A 46 8.05 3.01 -10.31
C ASP A 46 8.24 4.26 -11.19
N LEU A 47 7.79 5.42 -10.73
CA LEU A 47 8.04 6.72 -11.34
C LEU A 47 8.85 7.57 -10.37
N TRP A 48 10.17 7.56 -10.51
CA TRP A 48 11.06 8.35 -9.67
C TRP A 48 10.95 9.85 -9.98
N PRO A 49 11.04 10.74 -8.98
CA PRO A 49 10.93 10.51 -7.54
C PRO A 49 9.47 10.54 -7.04
N LEU A 50 8.50 10.58 -7.95
CA LEU A 50 7.12 10.96 -7.70
C LEU A 50 6.30 9.87 -6.99
N PHE A 51 6.32 8.63 -7.46
CA PHE A 51 5.55 7.54 -6.84
C PHE A 51 6.06 6.13 -7.21
N THR A 52 5.56 5.15 -6.48
CA THR A 52 5.75 3.73 -6.72
C THR A 52 4.42 3.03 -6.52
N ALA A 53 3.94 2.36 -7.57
CA ALA A 53 2.71 1.58 -7.57
C ALA A 53 3.06 0.11 -7.79
N ARG A 54 2.52 -0.76 -6.94
CA ARG A 54 2.72 -2.21 -7.00
C ARG A 54 1.37 -2.91 -6.87
N ARG A 55 1.14 -3.89 -7.73
CA ARG A 55 -0.01 -4.78 -7.71
C ARG A 55 0.51 -6.21 -7.67
N ASP A 56 0.20 -6.89 -6.58
CA ASP A 56 0.62 -8.28 -6.37
C ASP A 56 -0.36 -9.28 -6.99
N HIS A 57 0.08 -10.54 -7.12
CA HIS A 57 -0.73 -11.64 -7.64
C HIS A 57 -2.04 -11.85 -6.86
N ASP A 58 -2.02 -11.53 -5.57
CA ASP A 58 -3.18 -11.59 -4.68
C ASP A 58 -4.19 -10.42 -4.86
N GLY A 59 -3.94 -9.51 -5.80
CA GLY A 59 -4.74 -8.29 -5.98
C GLY A 59 -4.49 -7.24 -4.89
N ARG A 60 -3.37 -7.36 -4.17
CA ARG A 60 -2.92 -6.32 -3.22
C ARG A 60 -2.29 -5.18 -3.99
N GLU A 61 -2.88 -4.00 -3.88
CA GLU A 61 -2.37 -2.77 -4.46
C GLU A 61 -1.68 -1.95 -3.38
N ARG A 62 -0.45 -1.53 -3.63
CA ARG A 62 0.32 -0.64 -2.76
C ARG A 62 0.82 0.53 -3.59
N LEU A 63 0.48 1.73 -3.15
CA LEU A 63 0.91 2.99 -3.74
C LEU A 63 1.68 3.80 -2.70
N GLN A 64 2.85 4.30 -3.08
CA GLN A 64 3.69 5.16 -2.26
C GLN A 64 4.05 6.41 -3.06
N LEU A 65 3.80 7.59 -2.51
CA LEU A 65 4.18 8.87 -3.13
C LEU A 65 5.45 9.42 -2.48
N ILE A 66 6.30 9.98 -3.32
CA ILE A 66 7.55 10.66 -3.00
C ILE A 66 8.51 9.72 -2.28
N ALA A 67 9.09 8.78 -3.04
CA ALA A 67 10.07 7.80 -2.55
C ALA A 67 11.41 7.98 -3.30
N PRO A 68 12.14 9.09 -3.05
CA PRO A 68 13.32 9.45 -3.85
C PRO A 68 14.48 8.46 -3.72
N LEU A 69 14.52 7.60 -2.69
CA LEU A 69 15.64 6.70 -2.46
C LEU A 69 15.41 5.25 -2.91
N GLU A 70 14.16 4.82 -3.15
CA GLU A 70 13.86 3.42 -3.50
C GLU A 70 14.44 2.99 -4.86
N PRO A 71 14.40 3.81 -5.93
CA PRO A 71 14.90 3.41 -7.25
C PRO A 71 16.43 3.41 -7.37
N LEU A 72 17.13 4.16 -6.50
CA LEU A 72 18.59 4.19 -6.42
C LEU A 72 19.18 2.93 -5.75
N LEU A 73 18.39 2.24 -4.93
CA LEU A 73 18.80 1.03 -4.20
C LEU A 73 17.85 -0.15 -4.48
N PRO A 74 17.67 -0.57 -5.76
CA PRO A 74 16.66 -1.55 -6.15
C PRO A 74 16.87 -2.97 -5.61
N ASN A 75 17.96 -3.22 -4.86
CA ASN A 75 18.34 -4.55 -4.39
C ASN A 75 18.52 -4.65 -2.86
N ASN A 76 18.24 -3.58 -2.11
CA ASN A 76 18.47 -3.58 -0.66
C ASN A 76 17.15 -3.55 0.12
N LYS A 77 16.50 -4.72 0.21
CA LYS A 77 15.23 -4.94 0.93
C LYS A 77 15.27 -4.42 2.37
N SER A 78 16.44 -4.44 3.02
CA SER A 78 16.62 -3.93 4.39
C SER A 78 16.51 -2.40 4.47
N VAL A 79 17.07 -1.69 3.48
CA VAL A 79 17.00 -0.22 3.44
C VAL A 79 15.58 0.24 3.08
N GLU A 80 14.94 -0.42 2.12
CA GLU A 80 13.54 -0.18 1.78
C GLU A 80 12.65 -0.35 3.01
N ARG A 81 12.84 -1.41 3.81
CA ARG A 81 12.01 -1.65 4.99
C ARG A 81 12.21 -0.63 6.11
N ASN A 82 13.45 -0.25 6.39
CA ASN A 82 13.80 0.58 7.54
C ASN A 82 13.70 2.09 7.25
N TYR A 83 14.04 2.51 6.03
CA TYR A 83 14.15 3.93 5.68
C TYR A 83 13.00 4.43 4.78
N SER A 84 12.31 3.58 4.01
CA SER A 84 11.13 4.01 3.23
C SER A 84 10.08 4.78 4.06
N PRO A 85 9.78 4.39 5.33
CA PRO A 85 8.83 5.14 6.16
C PRO A 85 9.25 6.58 6.47
N LEU A 86 10.55 6.89 6.41
CA LEU A 86 11.10 8.21 6.74
C LEU A 86 11.03 9.21 5.57
N TRP A 87 10.67 8.78 4.37
CA TRP A 87 10.66 9.70 3.22
C TRP A 87 9.37 9.62 2.41
N SER A 88 8.59 8.53 2.55
CA SER A 88 7.30 8.40 1.88
C SER A 88 6.28 9.39 2.45
N LEU A 89 5.80 10.32 1.61
CA LEU A 89 4.81 11.31 2.02
C LEU A 89 3.43 10.68 2.19
N TRP A 90 3.07 9.75 1.31
CA TRP A 90 1.80 9.04 1.36
C TRP A 90 1.99 7.57 1.01
N ARG A 91 1.25 6.71 1.71
CA ARG A 91 1.19 5.27 1.49
C ARG A 91 -0.28 4.85 1.49
N SER A 92 -0.69 4.13 0.46
CA SER A 92 -2.01 3.51 0.38
C SER A 92 -1.83 2.04 0.04
N GLU A 93 -2.42 1.17 0.83
CA GLU A 93 -2.45 -0.27 0.63
C GLU A 93 -3.89 -0.73 0.60
N LYS A 94 -4.27 -1.46 -0.44
CA LYS A 94 -5.61 -1.98 -0.63
C LYS A 94 -5.51 -3.47 -0.93
N ASN A 95 -6.22 -4.27 -0.17
CA ASN A 95 -6.26 -5.71 -0.33
C ASN A 95 -7.61 -6.09 -0.96
N ALA A 96 -7.60 -6.52 -2.22
CA ALA A 96 -8.81 -6.91 -2.91
C ALA A 96 -9.52 -8.13 -2.27
N LYS A 97 -8.76 -9.08 -1.69
CA LYS A 97 -9.33 -10.30 -1.10
C LYS A 97 -10.16 -10.04 0.16
N THR A 98 -9.69 -9.14 1.01
CA THR A 98 -10.37 -8.85 2.29
C THR A 98 -11.20 -7.56 2.22
N GLY A 99 -11.03 -6.75 1.17
CA GLY A 99 -11.57 -5.39 1.10
C GLY A 99 -10.91 -4.43 2.10
N ALA A 100 -9.84 -4.85 2.78
CA ALA A 100 -9.11 -4.01 3.71
C ALA A 100 -8.32 -2.93 2.96
N SER A 101 -8.40 -1.69 3.43
CA SER A 101 -7.67 -0.55 2.91
C SER A 101 -6.97 0.15 4.07
N SER A 102 -5.67 0.41 3.92
CA SER A 102 -4.84 1.12 4.87
C SER A 102 -4.18 2.30 4.16
N GLN A 103 -4.36 3.49 4.70
CA GLN A 103 -3.77 4.72 4.21
C GLN A 103 -2.94 5.33 5.33
N SER A 104 -1.77 5.85 5.00
CA SER A 104 -0.88 6.52 5.94
C SER A 104 -0.24 7.71 5.25
N PHE A 105 -0.35 8.87 5.87
CA PHE A 105 0.27 10.12 5.43
C PHE A 105 1.33 10.52 6.45
N LEU A 106 2.49 10.92 5.94
CA LEU A 106 3.58 11.60 6.62
C LEU A 106 3.85 11.06 8.04
N TRP A 107 4.66 10.02 8.17
CA TRP A 107 5.06 9.45 9.48
C TRP A 107 3.91 9.04 10.44
N ASN A 108 2.75 8.63 9.94
CA ASN A 108 1.55 8.39 10.76
C ASN A 108 0.92 9.66 11.35
N LEU A 109 1.17 10.85 10.76
CA LEU A 109 0.41 12.06 11.05
C LEU A 109 -1.08 11.84 10.78
N TYR A 110 -1.39 11.10 9.72
CA TYR A 110 -2.72 10.58 9.48
C TYR A 110 -2.61 9.11 9.09
N ARG A 111 -3.44 8.28 9.70
CA ARG A 111 -3.56 6.87 9.36
C ARG A 111 -5.03 6.50 9.35
N ARG A 112 -5.46 5.82 8.30
CA ARG A 112 -6.83 5.34 8.14
C ARG A 112 -6.80 3.90 7.73
N GLU A 113 -7.42 3.05 8.53
CA GLU A 113 -7.60 1.64 8.27
C GLU A 113 -9.09 1.36 8.16
N VAL A 114 -9.50 0.80 7.03
CA VAL A 114 -10.87 0.38 6.77
C VAL A 114 -10.80 -1.11 6.51
N THR A 115 -11.41 -1.90 7.38
CA THR A 115 -11.64 -3.33 7.20
C THR A 115 -13.12 -3.54 6.92
N SER A 116 -13.51 -4.73 6.47
CA SER A 116 -14.90 -5.08 6.13
C SER A 116 -15.89 -4.78 7.27
N GLN A 117 -15.45 -4.89 8.53
CA GLN A 117 -16.28 -4.66 9.72
C GLN A 117 -15.96 -3.37 10.47
N THR A 118 -14.72 -2.87 10.39
CA THR A 118 -14.25 -1.80 11.29
C THR A 118 -13.52 -0.71 10.53
N ARG A 119 -13.75 0.55 10.92
CA ARG A 119 -13.02 1.72 10.44
C ARG A 119 -12.24 2.31 11.60
N LYS A 120 -10.94 2.49 11.43
CA LYS A 120 -10.04 3.11 12.40
C LYS A 120 -9.34 4.29 11.73
N CYS A 121 -9.33 5.42 12.40
CA CYS A 121 -8.59 6.61 12.01
C CYS A 121 -7.66 6.98 13.17
N SER A 122 -6.44 7.37 12.86
CA SER A 122 -5.48 7.88 13.83
C SER A 122 -4.86 9.16 13.28
N LEU A 123 -4.80 10.20 14.10
CA LEU A 123 -4.22 11.49 13.77
C LEU A 123 -3.10 11.83 14.74
N LEU A 124 -2.19 12.68 14.29
CA LEU A 124 -1.04 13.19 15.03
C LEU A 124 -0.29 12.06 15.74
N PHE A 125 0.21 11.07 14.99
CA PHE A 125 1.01 9.97 15.55
C PHE A 125 0.26 9.08 16.55
N GLY A 126 -1.08 9.10 16.53
CA GLY A 126 -1.91 8.31 17.44
C GLY A 126 -2.34 9.07 18.69
N LEU A 127 -2.13 10.39 18.77
CA LEU A 127 -2.72 11.22 19.82
C LEU A 127 -4.25 11.21 19.73
N PHE A 128 -4.82 11.18 18.53
CA PHE A 128 -6.26 10.98 18.36
C PHE A 128 -6.50 9.66 17.65
N GLN A 129 -7.31 8.80 18.24
CA GLN A 129 -7.69 7.52 17.64
C GLN A 129 -9.20 7.40 17.65
N TYR A 130 -9.79 7.30 16.47
CA TYR A 130 -11.21 7.05 16.29
C TYR A 130 -11.39 5.65 15.72
N GLN A 131 -12.26 4.85 16.31
CA GLN A 131 -12.60 3.52 15.83
C GLN A 131 -14.11 3.38 15.81
N SER A 132 -14.66 2.91 14.70
CA SER A 132 -16.09 2.68 14.48
C SER A 132 -16.28 1.28 13.92
N GLY A 133 -17.16 0.49 14.52
CA GLY A 133 -17.43 -0.88 14.13
C GLY A 133 -18.80 -1.37 14.58
N PRO A 134 -19.11 -2.66 14.39
CA PRO A 134 -20.40 -3.25 14.79
C PRO A 134 -20.64 -3.16 16.31
N GLU A 135 -19.59 -3.22 17.13
CA GLU A 135 -19.68 -3.05 18.58
C GLU A 135 -19.94 -1.60 19.03
N GLY A 136 -19.79 -0.64 18.12
CA GLY A 136 -20.02 0.78 18.35
C GLY A 136 -18.81 1.66 18.05
N GLN A 137 -18.76 2.84 18.67
CA GLN A 137 -17.75 3.87 18.40
C GLN A 137 -16.86 4.07 19.62
N ARG A 138 -15.55 4.22 19.38
CA ARG A 138 -14.55 4.49 20.40
C ARG A 138 -13.66 5.65 19.94
N LEU A 139 -13.61 6.69 20.75
CA LEU A 139 -12.67 7.79 20.59
C LEU A 139 -11.65 7.74 21.74
N ARG A 140 -10.36 7.74 21.39
CA ARG A 140 -9.26 7.95 22.33
C ARG A 140 -8.56 9.25 21.99
N MET A 141 -8.22 10.00 23.03
CA MET A 141 -7.41 11.20 22.96
C MET A 141 -6.25 11.03 23.93
N LEU A 142 -5.01 11.24 23.48
CA LEU A 142 -3.78 11.05 24.24
C LEU A 142 -3.69 9.65 24.89
N SER A 143 -4.14 8.62 24.18
CA SER A 143 -4.27 7.23 24.67
C SER A 143 -5.34 7.01 25.75
N ILE A 144 -6.03 8.05 26.21
CA ILE A 144 -7.13 7.98 27.18
C ILE A 144 -8.45 7.78 26.40
N PRO A 145 -9.28 6.78 26.73
CA PRO A 145 -10.60 6.63 26.11
C PRO A 145 -11.54 7.74 26.59
N VAL A 146 -11.99 8.61 25.67
CA VAL A 146 -12.89 9.73 25.98
C VAL A 146 -14.34 9.34 25.75
N VAL A 147 -14.62 8.62 24.66
CA VAL A 147 -15.98 8.21 24.29
C VAL A 147 -15.99 6.74 23.94
N ARG A 148 -16.93 5.99 24.52
CA ARG A 148 -17.23 4.61 24.15
C ARG A 148 -18.75 4.45 24.06
N THR A 149 -19.25 4.47 22.84
CA THR A 149 -20.66 4.20 22.56
C THR A 149 -20.78 2.75 22.17
N ARG A 150 -21.57 1.96 22.89
CA ARG A 150 -21.97 0.62 22.43
C ARG A 150 -23.17 0.78 21.50
N LYS A 151 -23.12 0.19 20.31
CA LYS A 151 -24.32 0.08 19.48
C LYS A 151 -25.21 -1.01 20.10
N PRO A 152 -26.50 -0.76 20.39
CA PRO A 152 -27.39 -1.82 20.85
C PRO A 152 -27.43 -2.94 19.79
N PRO A 153 -27.44 -4.23 20.18
CA PRO A 153 -27.67 -5.29 19.22
C PRO A 153 -29.00 -5.02 18.52
N ALA A 154 -29.01 -5.08 17.19
CA ALA A 154 -30.23 -4.88 16.41
C ALA A 154 -31.28 -5.86 16.93
N ALA A 155 -32.38 -5.32 17.48
CA ALA A 155 -33.48 -6.13 17.97
C ALA A 155 -33.90 -7.06 16.83
N ARG A 156 -33.88 -8.37 17.08
CA ARG A 156 -34.47 -9.36 16.17
C ARG A 156 -35.92 -8.93 15.94
N PRO A 157 -36.40 -8.80 14.70
CA PRO A 157 -37.83 -8.70 14.47
C PRO A 157 -38.43 -10.02 14.96
N GLU A 158 -39.23 -9.94 16.03
CA GLU A 158 -40.01 -11.07 16.51
C GLU A 158 -41.07 -11.39 15.45
N SER A 159 -41.05 -12.62 14.98
CA SER A 159 -41.94 -13.20 13.98
C SER A 159 -43.29 -13.60 14.57
#